data_AF-A0A248VLJ3-F1
#
_entry.id   AF-A0A248VLJ3-F1
#
_cell.length_a   1.000
_cell.length_b   1.000
_cell.length_c   1.000
_cell.angle_alpha   90.00
_cell.angle_beta   90.00
_cell.angle_gamma   90.00
#
_symmetry.space_group_name_H-M   'P 1'
#
loop_
_entity.id
_entity.type
_entity.pdbx_description
1 polymer ?
#
loop_
_entity_poly.entity_id
_entity_poly.type
_entity_poly.pdbx_seq_one_letter_code
_entity_poly.pdbx_strand_id
1 'polypeptide(L)'
;MPILVALFALAALVYGAVRAFHALQAAFGPAVAVGVAMLAALLLLAALAHGWRRRKEVSPNIRDGDWTHELKGSWGSVRLAAGKRLCEIRVGAQHGAYIFADLLGAEAQGREAQAQVVLMVKDAAREVWVLPMSSERQARQWQRILLLARDQKL
;
A
#
# COMPACT_ATOMS: atom_id res chain seq x y z
N MET A 1 19.36 -16.55 0.30
CA MET A 1 19.68 -16.58 -1.15
C MET A 1 19.03 -15.48 -2.03
N PRO A 2 18.20 -14.51 -1.58
CA PRO A 2 17.69 -13.45 -2.48
C PRO A 2 18.63 -12.23 -2.61
N ILE A 3 19.47 -11.97 -1.60
CA ILE A 3 20.35 -10.77 -1.55
C ILE A 3 21.45 -10.82 -2.63
N LEU A 4 22.05 -12.00 -2.85
CA LEU A 4 23.08 -12.17 -3.87
C LEU A 4 22.53 -11.97 -5.28
N VAL A 5 21.32 -12.47 -5.55
CA VAL A 5 20.64 -12.27 -6.85
C VAL A 5 20.37 -10.78 -7.09
N ALA A 6 19.93 -10.04 -6.07
CA ALA A 6 19.74 -8.60 -6.17
C ALA A 6 21.07 -7.86 -6.43
N LEU A 7 22.17 -8.29 -5.82
CA LEU A 7 23.50 -7.72 -6.05
C LEU A 7 23.98 -7.95 -7.49
N PHE A 8 23.83 -9.16 -8.02
CA PHE A 8 24.20 -9.45 -9.42
C PHE A 8 23.34 -8.67 -10.42
N ALA A 9 22.03 -8.57 -10.16
CA ALA A 9 21.14 -7.76 -10.99
C ALA A 9 21.54 -6.27 -10.97
N LEU A 10 21.92 -5.74 -9.80
CA LEU A 10 22.41 -4.37 -9.66
C LEU A 10 23.71 -4.17 -10.43
N ALA A 11 24.67 -5.09 -10.31
CA ALA A 11 25.95 -5.01 -11.03
C ALA A 11 25.76 -5.05 -12.55
N ALA A 12 24.88 -5.93 -13.05
CA ALA A 12 24.55 -6.02 -14.47
C ALA A 12 23.87 -4.74 -14.98
N LEU A 13 22.98 -4.15 -14.17
CA LEU A 13 22.30 -2.90 -14.51
C LEU A 13 23.29 -1.72 -14.58
N VAL A 14 24.20 -1.62 -13.61
CA VAL A 14 25.27 -0.60 -13.61
C VAL A 14 26.19 -0.77 -14.82
N TYR A 15 26.64 -2.00 -15.09
CA TYR A 15 27.49 -2.29 -16.24
C TYR A 15 26.80 -1.96 -17.58
N GLY A 16 25.53 -2.36 -17.73
CA GLY A 16 24.72 -2.02 -18.89
C GLY A 16 24.56 -0.52 -19.08
N ALA A 17 24.33 0.22 -17.99
CA ALA A 17 24.21 1.69 -18.02
C ALA A 17 25.53 2.36 -18.45
N VAL A 18 26.67 1.92 -17.90
CA VAL A 18 28.00 2.44 -18.29
C VAL A 18 28.29 2.15 -19.76
N ARG A 19 28.03 0.92 -20.23
CA ARG A 19 28.22 0.56 -21.64
C ARG A 19 27.32 1.36 -22.57
N ALA A 20 26.05 1.54 -22.19
CA ALA A 20 25.11 2.36 -22.96
C ALA A 20 25.55 3.82 -23.02
N PHE A 21 26.02 4.39 -21.90
CA PHE A 21 26.53 5.75 -21.84
C PHE A 21 27.71 5.95 -22.79
N HIS A 22 28.69 5.04 -22.79
CA HIS A 22 29.81 5.12 -23.72
C HIS A 22 29.41 4.95 -25.19
N ALA A 23 28.44 4.07 -25.49
CA ALA A 23 27.90 3.93 -26.84
C ALA A 23 27.18 5.20 -27.31
N LEU A 24 26.38 5.81 -26.44
CA LEU A 24 25.69 7.08 -26.68
C LEU A 24 26.68 8.24 -26.86
N GLN A 25 27.71 8.30 -26.02
CA GLN A 25 28.77 9.29 -26.11
C GLN A 25 29.54 9.18 -27.43
N ALA A 26 29.86 7.95 -27.85
CA ALA A 26 30.56 7.70 -29.11
C ALA A 26 29.73 8.04 -30.34
N ALA A 27 28.41 7.82 -30.30
CA ALA A 27 27.52 8.03 -31.44
C ALA A 27 26.97 9.47 -31.55
N PHE A 28 26.69 10.13 -30.42
CA PHE A 28 25.95 11.40 -30.39
C PHE A 28 26.66 12.51 -29.60
N GLY A 29 27.85 12.23 -29.06
CA GLY A 29 28.62 13.18 -28.27
C GLY A 29 28.18 13.27 -26.80
N PRO A 30 28.98 13.97 -25.97
CA PRO A 30 28.83 13.94 -24.51
C PRO A 30 27.55 14.63 -24.02
N ALA A 31 27.08 15.67 -24.70
CA ALA A 31 25.87 16.41 -24.29
C ALA A 31 24.62 15.53 -24.32
N VAL A 32 24.46 14.71 -25.36
CA VAL A 32 23.33 13.78 -25.51
C VAL A 32 23.41 12.66 -24.48
N ALA A 33 24.61 12.09 -24.27
CA ALA A 33 24.81 11.03 -23.28
C ALA A 33 24.45 11.48 -21.86
N VAL A 34 24.86 12.69 -21.46
CA VAL A 34 24.52 13.28 -20.15
C VAL A 34 23.02 13.52 -20.02
N GLY A 35 22.37 14.05 -21.06
CA GLY A 35 20.92 14.26 -21.07
C GLY A 35 20.12 12.98 -20.87
N VAL A 36 20.50 11.91 -21.58
CA VAL A 36 19.85 10.58 -21.45
C VAL A 36 20.09 9.99 -20.05
N ALA A 37 21.29 10.13 -19.51
CA ALA A 37 21.60 9.65 -18.15
C ALA A 37 20.76 10.36 -17.08
N MET A 38 20.61 11.69 -17.18
CA MET A 38 19.73 12.44 -16.28
C MET A 38 18.27 12.02 -16.40
N LEU A 39 17.76 11.84 -17.61
CA LEU A 39 16.38 11.39 -17.83
C LEU A 39 16.13 10.00 -17.22
N ALA A 40 17.05 9.07 -17.43
CA ALA A 40 16.96 7.73 -16.85
C ALA A 40 16.97 7.77 -15.32
N ALA A 41 17.84 8.59 -14.71
CA ALA A 41 17.88 8.78 -13.27
C ALA A 41 16.56 9.35 -12.72
N LEU A 42 15.98 10.36 -13.40
CA LEU A 42 14.69 10.93 -13.01
C LEU A 42 13.56 9.92 -13.09
N LEU A 43 13.51 9.09 -14.14
CA LEU A 43 12.52 8.03 -14.29
C LEU A 43 12.63 6.97 -13.19
N LEU A 44 13.86 6.57 -12.84
CA LEU A 44 14.11 5.64 -11.73
C LEU A 44 13.65 6.22 -10.39
N LEU A 45 13.99 7.47 -10.11
CA LEU A 45 13.55 8.16 -8.90
C LEU A 45 12.02 8.30 -8.85
N ALA A 46 11.37 8.62 -9.98
CA ALA A 46 9.92 8.68 -10.06
C ALA A 46 9.26 7.32 -9.81
N ALA A 47 9.81 6.24 -10.38
CA ALA A 47 9.33 4.88 -10.16
C ALA A 47 9.49 4.44 -8.70
N LEU A 48 10.65 4.70 -8.09
CA LEU A 48 10.92 4.44 -6.68
C LEU A 48 9.97 5.25 -5.78
N ALA A 49 9.81 6.55 -6.03
CA ALA A 49 8.90 7.40 -5.27
C ALA A 49 7.44 6.96 -5.41
N HIS A 50 7.01 6.55 -6.61
CA HIS A 50 5.68 6.03 -6.84
C HIS A 50 5.45 4.72 -6.06
N GLY A 51 6.40 3.78 -6.13
CA GLY A 51 6.36 2.53 -5.37
C GLY A 51 6.37 2.77 -3.86
N TRP A 52 7.16 3.73 -3.39
CA TRP A 52 7.25 4.04 -1.96
C TRP A 52 5.98 4.71 -1.44
N ARG A 53 5.37 5.63 -2.21
CA ARG A 53 4.07 6.24 -1.88
C ARG A 53 2.98 5.17 -1.76
N ARG A 54 2.93 4.22 -2.69
CA ARG A 54 2.00 3.08 -2.66
C ARG A 54 2.15 2.24 -1.39
N ARG A 55 3.39 1.98 -0.94
CA ARG A 55 3.64 1.22 0.29
C ARG A 55 3.39 2.04 1.56
N LYS A 56 3.65 3.35 1.54
CA LYS A 56 3.47 4.23 2.70
C LYS A 56 1.99 4.39 3.07
N GLU A 57 1.09 4.32 2.11
CA GLU A 57 -0.37 4.31 2.36
C GLU A 57 -0.84 3.08 3.18
N VAL A 58 -0.07 1.98 3.17
CA VAL A 58 -0.33 0.72 3.89
C VAL A 58 0.65 0.55 5.07
N SER A 59 1.39 1.60 5.41
CA SER A 59 2.30 1.54 6.54
C SER A 59 1.50 1.46 7.85
N PRO A 60 1.94 0.67 8.84
CA PRO A 60 1.32 0.63 10.15
C PRO A 60 1.11 2.04 10.70
N ASN A 61 -0.15 2.40 10.95
CA ASN A 61 -0.49 3.72 11.49
C ASN A 61 -0.15 3.79 13.00
N ILE A 62 -0.13 2.63 13.67
CA ILE A 62 0.19 2.51 15.10
C ILE A 62 1.12 1.31 15.31
N ARG A 63 1.92 1.36 16.38
CA ARG A 63 2.68 0.23 16.92
C ARG A 63 2.31 0.05 18.38
N ASP A 64 1.08 -0.38 18.62
CA ASP A 64 0.54 -0.61 19.96
C ASP A 64 0.36 -2.11 20.18
N GLY A 65 1.37 -2.72 20.79
CA GLY A 65 1.49 -4.18 20.90
C GLY A 65 1.46 -4.86 19.53
N ASP A 66 0.48 -5.75 19.33
CA ASP A 66 0.28 -6.50 18.09
C ASP A 66 -0.54 -5.73 17.03
N TRP A 67 -1.10 -4.57 17.39
CA TRP A 67 -1.95 -3.78 16.51
C TRP A 67 -1.10 -2.89 15.60
N THR A 68 -1.36 -3.02 14.30
CA THR A 68 -0.59 -2.34 13.25
C THR A 68 -1.34 -1.18 12.64
N HIS A 69 -2.66 -1.27 12.53
CA HIS A 69 -3.49 -0.21 11.99
C HIS A 69 -4.68 0.01 12.90
N GLU A 70 -4.99 1.27 13.16
CA GLU A 70 -6.18 1.66 13.90
C GLU A 70 -6.75 2.92 13.25
N LEU A 71 -8.07 2.92 13.13
CA LEU A 71 -8.89 4.09 12.86
C LEU A 71 -9.87 4.24 14.01
N LYS A 72 -9.91 5.43 14.60
CA LYS A 72 -10.91 5.84 15.59
C LYS A 72 -11.67 7.03 15.03
N GLY A 73 -12.99 6.99 15.11
CA GLY A 73 -13.88 8.06 14.72
C GLY A 73 -15.05 8.19 15.71
N SER A 74 -15.86 9.22 15.57
CA SER A 74 -17.07 9.42 16.39
C SER A 74 -18.08 8.28 16.25
N TRP A 75 -18.03 7.54 15.15
CA TRP A 75 -18.87 6.38 14.85
C TRP A 75 -18.36 5.07 15.47
N GLY A 76 -17.09 5.01 15.93
CA GLY A 76 -16.48 3.80 16.44
C GLY A 76 -15.00 3.64 16.11
N SER A 77 -14.54 2.40 15.98
CA SER A 77 -13.13 2.09 15.70
C SER A 77 -12.94 0.84 14.87
N VAL A 78 -11.93 0.82 14.02
CA VAL A 78 -11.44 -0.37 13.31
C VAL A 78 -9.97 -0.57 13.62
N ARG A 79 -9.59 -1.78 13.98
CA ARG A 79 -8.23 -2.17 14.32
C ARG A 79 -7.82 -3.40 13.53
N LEU A 80 -6.58 -3.40 13.04
CA LEU A 80 -5.99 -4.53 12.33
C LEU A 80 -4.64 -4.88 12.96
N ALA A 81 -4.49 -6.14 13.33
CA ALA A 81 -3.25 -6.74 13.78
C ALA A 81 -2.68 -7.59 12.64
N ALA A 82 -1.81 -7.02 11.80
CA ALA A 82 -1.22 -7.73 10.67
C ALA A 82 -0.47 -9.00 11.11
N GLY A 83 0.29 -8.90 12.21
CA GLY A 83 1.06 -10.01 12.76
C GLY A 83 0.21 -11.18 13.26
N LYS A 84 -1.02 -10.91 13.71
CA LYS A 84 -1.97 -11.93 14.20
C LYS A 84 -3.12 -12.21 13.22
N ARG A 85 -3.13 -11.55 12.05
CA ARG A 85 -4.18 -11.64 11.03
C ARG A 85 -5.59 -11.42 11.56
N LEU A 86 -5.74 -10.47 12.48
CA LEU A 86 -6.98 -10.20 13.18
C LEU A 86 -7.49 -8.79 12.87
N CYS A 87 -8.80 -8.68 12.69
CA CYS A 87 -9.53 -7.46 12.39
C CYS A 87 -10.61 -7.28 13.45
N GLU A 88 -10.54 -6.20 14.23
CA GLU A 88 -11.59 -5.81 15.16
C GLU A 88 -12.31 -4.59 14.63
N ILE A 89 -13.63 -4.65 14.66
CA ILE A 89 -14.52 -3.60 14.21
C ILE A 89 -15.47 -3.28 15.36
N ARG A 90 -15.64 -1.98 15.62
CA ARG A 90 -16.61 -1.47 16.56
C ARG A 90 -17.34 -0.30 15.90
N VAL A 91 -18.65 -0.40 15.80
CA VAL A 91 -19.51 0.68 15.28
C VAL A 91 -20.65 0.88 16.26
N GLY A 92 -20.68 2.04 16.92
CA GLY A 92 -21.57 2.28 18.06
C GLY A 92 -21.39 1.23 19.16
N ALA A 93 -22.48 0.56 19.54
CA ALA A 93 -22.48 -0.52 20.55
C ALA A 93 -22.11 -1.90 19.98
N GLN A 94 -22.01 -2.02 18.65
CA GLN A 94 -21.75 -3.30 17.99
C GLN A 94 -20.26 -3.55 17.87
N HIS A 95 -19.86 -4.80 18.08
CA HIS A 95 -18.48 -5.23 17.99
C HIS A 95 -18.41 -6.54 17.21
N GLY A 96 -17.45 -6.63 16.29
CA GLY A 96 -17.11 -7.86 15.57
C GLY A 96 -15.60 -8.04 15.53
N ALA A 97 -15.14 -9.26 15.79
CA ALA A 97 -13.75 -9.66 15.66
C ALA A 97 -13.67 -10.77 14.62
N TYR A 98 -12.90 -10.53 13.55
CA TYR A 98 -12.78 -11.39 12.40
C TYR A 98 -11.32 -11.71 12.13
N ILE A 99 -11.03 -12.89 11.59
CA ILE A 99 -9.71 -13.15 11.03
C ILE A 99 -9.68 -12.69 9.56
N PHE A 100 -8.50 -12.47 9.01
CA PHE A 100 -8.36 -11.99 7.63
C PHE A 100 -8.99 -12.93 6.60
N ALA A 101 -9.09 -14.23 6.90
CA ALA A 101 -9.75 -15.22 6.06
C ALA A 101 -11.28 -15.02 5.96
N ASP A 102 -11.88 -14.34 6.92
CA ASP A 102 -13.31 -14.05 6.95
C ASP A 102 -13.64 -12.75 6.20
N LEU A 103 -12.64 -11.98 5.78
CA LEU A 103 -12.84 -10.77 4.97
C LEU A 103 -13.13 -11.16 3.53
N LEU A 104 -14.33 -10.87 3.03
CA LEU A 104 -14.75 -11.19 1.67
C LEU A 104 -14.40 -10.07 0.68
N GLY A 105 -14.52 -8.82 1.09
CA GLY A 105 -14.27 -7.67 0.22
C GLY A 105 -14.35 -6.33 0.95
N ALA A 106 -13.81 -5.29 0.33
CA ALA A 106 -13.90 -3.92 0.82
C ALA A 106 -14.10 -2.96 -0.36
N GLU A 107 -15.09 -2.09 -0.25
CA GLU A 107 -15.41 -1.07 -1.24
C GLU A 107 -15.46 0.32 -0.60
N ALA A 108 -14.71 1.27 -1.15
CA ALA A 108 -14.87 2.68 -0.80
C ALA A 108 -16.05 3.25 -1.59
N GLN A 109 -17.03 3.82 -0.88
CA GLN A 109 -18.20 4.47 -1.45
C GLN A 109 -18.31 5.91 -0.94
N GLY A 110 -19.07 6.74 -1.65
CA GLY A 110 -19.31 8.14 -1.29
C GLY A 110 -18.28 9.13 -1.85
N ARG A 111 -18.65 10.42 -1.82
CA ARG A 111 -17.80 11.56 -2.22
C ARG A 111 -17.61 12.51 -1.05
N GLU A 112 -16.39 13.04 -0.93
CA GLU A 112 -15.98 14.05 0.05
C GLU A 112 -16.48 13.80 1.48
N ALA A 113 -17.55 14.47 1.91
CA ALA A 113 -18.06 14.49 3.28
C ALA A 113 -18.90 13.25 3.67
N GLN A 114 -19.28 12.41 2.70
CA GLN A 114 -20.00 11.15 2.94
C GLN A 114 -19.17 9.93 2.52
N ALA A 115 -17.84 10.07 2.53
CA ALA A 115 -16.97 8.95 2.25
C ALA A 115 -17.21 7.84 3.29
N GLN A 116 -17.33 6.60 2.83
CA GLN A 116 -17.55 5.43 3.66
C GLN A 116 -16.84 4.22 3.07
N VAL A 117 -16.50 3.24 3.90
CA VAL A 117 -15.97 1.95 3.44
C VAL A 117 -16.96 0.88 3.84
N VAL A 118 -17.44 0.13 2.84
CA VAL A 118 -18.28 -1.03 3.01
C VAL A 118 -17.38 -2.26 3.05
N LEU A 119 -17.31 -2.91 4.21
CA LEU A 119 -16.55 -4.14 4.40
C LEU A 119 -17.52 -5.33 4.43
N MET A 120 -17.27 -6.30 3.57
CA MET A 120 -18.01 -7.55 3.52
C MET A 120 -17.25 -8.61 4.30
N VAL A 121 -17.93 -9.27 5.24
CA VAL A 121 -17.36 -10.31 6.10
C VAL A 121 -18.21 -11.57 6.03
N LYS A 122 -17.55 -12.71 6.23
CA LYS A 122 -18.17 -14.03 6.25
C LYS A 122 -18.76 -14.30 7.64
N ASP A 123 -19.77 -13.53 8.00
CA ASP A 123 -20.51 -13.69 9.26
C ASP A 123 -22.02 -13.71 8.99
N ALA A 124 -22.68 -14.76 9.47
CA ALA A 124 -24.13 -14.93 9.34
C ALA A 124 -24.92 -13.89 10.16
N ALA A 125 -24.35 -13.33 11.22
CA ALA A 125 -24.99 -12.29 12.01
C ALA A 125 -24.89 -10.90 11.39
N ARG A 126 -23.82 -10.65 10.61
CA ARG A 126 -23.56 -9.36 9.99
C ARG A 126 -22.60 -9.48 8.81
N GLU A 127 -23.16 -9.69 7.62
CA GLU A 127 -22.38 -9.84 6.39
C GLU A 127 -21.68 -8.55 5.95
N VAL A 128 -22.18 -7.38 6.38
CA VAL A 128 -21.72 -6.07 5.89
C VAL A 128 -21.54 -5.07 7.03
N TRP A 129 -20.38 -4.42 7.05
CA TRP A 129 -20.03 -3.29 7.92
C TRP A 129 -19.87 -2.01 7.10
N VAL A 130 -20.58 -0.95 7.49
CA VAL A 130 -20.42 0.38 6.89
C VAL A 130 -19.63 1.26 7.84
N LEU A 131 -18.48 1.74 7.38
CA LEU A 131 -17.51 2.49 8.17
C LEU A 131 -17.43 3.93 7.61
N PRO A 132 -18.02 4.94 8.29
CA PRO A 132 -17.90 6.33 7.86
C PRO A 132 -16.44 6.81 7.89
N MET A 133 -16.03 7.63 6.92
CA MET A 133 -14.66 8.13 6.79
C MET A 133 -14.67 9.66 6.74
N SER A 134 -13.58 10.27 7.20
CA SER A 134 -13.46 11.74 7.20
C SER A 134 -13.23 12.31 5.81
N SER A 135 -12.74 11.52 4.87
CA SER A 135 -12.47 11.94 3.49
C SER A 135 -12.41 10.75 2.53
N GLU A 136 -12.58 11.04 1.24
CA GLU A 136 -12.44 10.04 0.16
C GLU A 136 -11.04 9.42 0.12
N ARG A 137 -9.99 10.20 0.41
CA ARG A 137 -8.62 9.68 0.51
C ARG A 137 -8.49 8.64 1.61
N GLN A 138 -9.07 8.91 2.78
CA GLN A 138 -9.09 7.96 3.90
C GLN A 138 -9.87 6.70 3.55
N ALA A 139 -11.02 6.83 2.89
CA ALA A 139 -11.81 5.68 2.44
C ALA A 139 -11.03 4.79 1.46
N ARG A 140 -10.35 5.37 0.46
CA ARG A 140 -9.52 4.61 -0.49
C ARG A 140 -8.32 3.97 0.18
N GLN A 141 -7.69 4.65 1.14
CA GLN A 141 -6.57 4.10 1.90
C GLN A 141 -7.02 2.86 2.68
N TRP A 142 -8.13 2.97 3.43
CA TRP A 142 -8.67 1.86 4.22
C TRP A 142 -9.22 0.72 3.36
N GLN A 143 -9.81 1.01 2.20
CA GLN A 143 -10.17 -0.02 1.23
C GLN A 143 -8.94 -0.85 0.82
N ARG A 144 -7.82 -0.21 0.49
CA ARG A 144 -6.58 -0.92 0.13
C ARG A 144 -6.03 -1.74 1.29
N ILE A 145 -6.01 -1.17 2.50
CA ILE A 145 -5.54 -1.87 3.71
C ILE A 145 -6.40 -3.12 3.94
N LEU A 146 -7.72 -3.03 3.86
CA LEU A 146 -8.63 -4.16 4.07
C LEU A 146 -8.52 -5.22 2.97
N LEU A 147 -8.35 -4.83 1.71
CA LEU A 147 -8.08 -5.76 0.61
C LEU A 147 -6.74 -6.48 0.78
N LEU A 148 -5.70 -5.77 1.22
CA LEU A 148 -4.40 -6.38 1.50
C LEU A 148 -4.44 -7.28 2.73
N ALA A 149 -5.27 -6.94 3.73
CA ALA A 149 -5.54 -7.80 4.88
C ALA A 149 -6.19 -9.11 4.41
N ARG A 150 -7.26 -9.04 3.60
CA ARG A 150 -7.90 -10.21 2.98
C ARG A 150 -6.90 -11.09 2.23
N ASP A 151 -6.05 -10.50 1.40
CA ASP A 151 -5.02 -11.21 0.63
C ASP A 151 -3.86 -11.75 1.50
N GLN A 152 -3.85 -11.45 2.80
CA GLN A 152 -2.78 -11.78 3.75
C GLN A 152 -1.41 -11.22 3.32
N LYS A 153 -1.41 -10.07 2.63
CA LYS A 153 -0.22 -9.37 2.11
C LYS A 153 0.11 -8.11 2.91
N LEU A 154 -0.47 -7.97 4.11
CA LEU A 154 -0.25 -6.85 5.01
C LEU A 154 1.08 -6.95 5.76
#